data_AF-A0AAV4BTU1-F1
#
_entry.id   AF-A0AAV4BTU1-F1
#
_cell.length_a   1.000
_cell.length_b   1.000
_cell.length_c   1.000
_cell.angle_alpha   90.00
_cell.angle_beta   90.00
_cell.angle_gamma   90.00
#
_symmetry.space_group_name_H-M   'P 1'
#
loop_
_entity.id
_entity.type
_entity.pdbx_description
1 polymer ?
#
loop_
_entity_poly.entity_id
_entity_poly.type
_entity_poly.pdbx_seq_one_letter_code
_entity_poly.pdbx_strand_id
1 'polypeptide(L)'
;MQTGVPLIGWNLELDAILNSVFVDEQSSKVWRPRKYFKHFRDELILSELLLACRQLGKFGNIHILVDHLLDVCQTSATYRLAATLIINEMVLGAACLDKVSSTAEVSVESQNAELLPGVISMLMDEYLSSENLRLLDNIAEKPESTASASAPSLSSALVIVREDKTAVTKQKALSRNQAILQMCLHMEGLAKFAKVLGPGRQEHLIRSLYPLVENLGHENLFISSTAFAALIEVAVAGGYRTLDCLLRENADYLVSSVSLRLRHFHRNRRTPQTLCVMLKYCSKELLPHVRRSVTQLLDSLDDNYTEYLVLFMPVLLELVRAIARWFPPPVSFRCPGDSPAHGKKDEFQRAGEESNDVLDSQKVLSFLVEHVKMKRLAEGDFLEEQSKDPMTLEDIEREVKARATQKEMEEEIPEEPAGEEEKEVLPHIVVVKEVFQRVRNLLSTKNGQLRVQVLDVVSQGVQCLKGAERELLPQVHQVWAGFRPLFHSQEKFIVIKAVKTLLTLSEAAGDFLRQRTMKEVIPGLASFMEKQAKISNDCHSGYLYTGNYKLQLCVLLTMGPLAKNVRPLLFHLFLLF
;
A
#
# COMPACT_ATOMS: atom_id res chain seq x y z
N MET A 1 1.16 -52.24 -9.21
CA MET A 1 1.17 -50.98 -9.98
C MET A 1 -0.15 -50.28 -9.71
N GLN A 2 -0.21 -49.47 -8.66
CA GLN A 2 -1.36 -48.65 -8.33
C GLN A 2 -0.84 -47.23 -8.11
N THR A 3 -1.45 -46.32 -8.86
CA THR A 3 -1.22 -44.89 -8.92
C THR A 3 -1.53 -44.26 -7.56
N GLY A 4 -0.49 -43.74 -6.90
CA GLY A 4 -0.62 -42.94 -5.68
C GLY A 4 -1.14 -41.55 -6.02
N VAL A 5 -2.30 -41.20 -5.46
CA VAL A 5 -2.79 -39.82 -5.37
C VAL A 5 -2.14 -39.20 -4.11
N PRO A 6 -1.47 -38.05 -4.18
CA PRO A 6 -0.95 -37.40 -2.99
C PRO A 6 -2.08 -36.65 -2.28
N LEU A 7 -2.33 -36.98 -1.01
CA LEU A 7 -3.26 -36.27 -0.13
C LEU A 7 -2.66 -34.92 0.28
N ILE A 8 -3.23 -33.91 -0.33
CA ILE A 8 -2.93 -32.49 -0.29
C ILE A 8 -4.08 -31.86 0.54
N GLY A 9 -4.19 -32.26 1.82
CA GLY A 9 -5.53 -32.31 2.46
C GLY A 9 -6.06 -31.04 3.13
N TRP A 10 -5.22 -30.14 3.65
CA TRP A 10 -5.72 -29.08 4.57
C TRP A 10 -5.44 -27.65 4.10
N ASN A 11 -4.25 -27.39 3.54
CA ASN A 11 -3.96 -26.06 2.98
C ASN A 11 -4.63 -25.87 1.62
N LEU A 12 -4.76 -26.93 0.83
CA LEU A 12 -5.31 -26.86 -0.53
C LEU A 12 -6.83 -26.86 -0.58
N GLU A 13 -7.54 -27.49 0.35
CA GLU A 13 -9.00 -27.35 0.41
C GLU A 13 -9.40 -25.94 0.85
N LEU A 14 -8.72 -25.37 1.85
CA LEU A 14 -8.93 -23.98 2.25
C LEU A 14 -8.52 -23.01 1.14
N ASP A 15 -7.33 -23.18 0.53
CA ASP A 15 -6.92 -22.35 -0.61
C ASP A 15 -7.87 -22.54 -1.81
N ALA A 16 -8.40 -23.73 -2.08
CA ALA A 16 -9.38 -23.98 -3.15
C ALA A 16 -10.75 -23.35 -2.86
N ILE A 17 -11.23 -23.40 -1.62
CA ILE A 17 -12.47 -22.74 -1.20
C ILE A 17 -12.30 -21.21 -1.25
N LEU A 18 -11.16 -20.70 -0.77
CA LEU A 18 -10.82 -19.28 -0.86
C LEU A 18 -10.75 -18.81 -2.31
N ASN A 19 -10.03 -19.55 -3.17
CA ASN A 19 -9.84 -19.20 -4.58
C ASN A 19 -11.10 -19.40 -5.44
N SER A 20 -12.04 -20.27 -5.05
CA SER A 20 -13.29 -20.50 -5.80
C SER A 20 -14.40 -19.50 -5.44
N VAL A 21 -14.36 -18.89 -4.25
CA VAL A 21 -15.38 -17.94 -3.77
C VAL A 21 -14.91 -16.49 -3.84
N PHE A 22 -13.61 -16.21 -3.66
CA PHE A 22 -13.07 -14.85 -3.62
C PHE A 22 -12.01 -14.67 -4.72
N VAL A 23 -12.42 -14.09 -5.84
CA VAL A 23 -11.56 -13.81 -7.00
C VAL A 23 -10.96 -12.42 -6.83
N ASP A 24 -9.90 -12.30 -6.05
CA ASP A 24 -9.04 -11.11 -6.08
C ASP A 24 -7.61 -11.57 -6.37
N GLU A 25 -7.12 -11.28 -7.58
CA GLU A 25 -5.86 -11.77 -8.16
C GLU A 25 -4.59 -11.35 -7.37
N GLN A 26 -4.74 -10.54 -6.31
CA GLN A 26 -3.62 -9.99 -5.54
C GLN A 26 -3.22 -10.77 -4.27
N SER A 27 -3.90 -11.87 -3.88
CA SER A 27 -3.59 -12.53 -2.59
C SER A 27 -3.61 -14.07 -2.52
N SER A 28 -3.38 -14.81 -3.60
CA SER A 28 -3.58 -16.27 -3.62
C SER A 28 -2.49 -17.13 -2.93
N LYS A 29 -1.77 -16.61 -1.93
CA LYS A 29 -0.99 -17.43 -0.99
C LYS A 29 -1.29 -17.01 0.43
N VAL A 30 -2.13 -17.78 1.12
CA VAL A 30 -2.29 -17.67 2.57
C VAL A 30 -1.03 -18.23 3.24
N TRP A 31 -0.24 -17.36 3.84
CA TRP A 31 0.97 -17.72 4.58
C TRP A 31 0.61 -18.12 6.00
N ARG A 32 0.32 -19.41 6.20
CA ARG A 32 0.15 -19.98 7.54
C ARG A 32 1.52 -20.41 8.11
N PRO A 33 1.79 -20.15 9.40
CA PRO A 33 3.02 -20.65 10.01
C PRO A 33 2.97 -22.18 10.07
N ARG A 34 4.05 -22.84 9.58
CA ARG A 34 4.17 -24.29 9.68
C ARG A 34 4.28 -24.70 11.15
N LYS A 35 3.43 -25.64 11.56
CA LYS A 35 3.37 -26.16 12.93
C LYS A 35 4.44 -27.25 13.09
N TYR A 36 5.67 -26.85 13.43
CA TYR A 36 6.76 -27.80 13.67
C TYR A 36 6.72 -28.31 15.11
N PHE A 37 6.41 -29.59 15.28
CA PHE A 37 6.43 -30.26 16.58
C PHE A 37 7.84 -30.74 16.92
N LYS A 38 8.12 -30.90 18.21
CA LYS A 38 9.44 -31.34 18.70
C LYS A 38 9.82 -32.73 18.19
N HIS A 39 8.84 -33.62 18.06
CA HIS A 39 9.05 -35.05 17.82
C HIS A 39 8.68 -35.52 16.41
N PHE A 40 7.92 -34.73 15.65
CA PHE A 40 7.53 -35.08 14.29
C PHE A 40 7.39 -33.83 13.42
N ARG A 41 7.56 -34.02 12.11
CA ARG A 41 7.41 -32.97 11.09
C ARG A 41 6.55 -33.41 9.89
N ASP A 42 6.05 -34.65 9.94
CA ASP A 42 5.22 -35.23 8.89
C ASP A 42 3.81 -34.64 8.95
N GLU A 43 3.30 -34.19 7.81
CA GLU A 43 1.95 -33.63 7.68
C GLU A 43 0.87 -34.70 7.85
N LEU A 44 1.14 -35.97 7.51
CA LEU A 44 0.21 -37.08 7.71
C LEU A 44 0.01 -37.35 9.20
N ILE A 45 1.11 -37.41 9.97
CA ILE A 45 1.05 -37.57 11.43
C ILE A 45 0.29 -36.41 12.06
N LEU A 46 0.51 -35.18 11.58
CA LEU A 46 -0.26 -34.03 12.03
C LEU A 46 -1.75 -34.22 11.76
N SER A 47 -2.14 -34.64 10.55
CA SER A 47 -3.55 -34.82 10.21
C SER A 47 -4.26 -35.85 11.08
N GLU A 48 -3.62 -36.98 11.36
CA GLU A 48 -4.14 -38.02 12.27
C GLU A 48 -4.24 -37.52 13.72
N LEU A 49 -3.27 -36.74 14.18
CA LEU A 49 -3.32 -36.12 15.50
C LEU A 49 -4.51 -35.16 15.63
N LEU A 50 -4.74 -34.31 14.62
CA LEU A 50 -5.88 -33.38 14.62
C LEU A 50 -7.21 -34.16 14.58
N LEU A 51 -7.27 -35.27 13.83
CA LEU A 51 -8.44 -36.16 13.80
C LEU A 51 -8.70 -36.78 15.18
N ALA A 52 -7.67 -37.27 15.87
CA ALA A 52 -7.79 -37.80 17.22
C ALA A 52 -8.33 -36.74 18.21
N CYS A 53 -7.86 -35.49 18.11
CA CYS A 53 -8.40 -34.38 18.90
C CYS A 53 -9.88 -34.12 18.61
N ARG A 54 -10.33 -34.24 17.36
CA ARG A 54 -11.76 -34.11 17.01
C ARG A 54 -12.60 -35.22 17.59
N GLN A 55 -12.12 -36.47 17.53
CA GLN A 55 -12.81 -37.60 18.16
C GLN A 55 -12.92 -37.42 19.67
N LEU A 56 -11.88 -36.88 20.31
CA LEU A 56 -11.92 -36.53 21.73
C LEU A 56 -12.99 -35.47 22.04
N GLY A 57 -13.14 -34.46 21.18
CA GLY A 57 -14.22 -33.48 21.30
C GLY A 57 -15.61 -34.04 21.01
N LYS A 58 -15.72 -35.01 20.10
CA LYS A 58 -16.97 -35.65 19.71
C LYS A 58 -17.53 -36.55 20.82
N PHE A 59 -16.70 -37.46 21.34
CA PHE A 59 -17.12 -38.47 22.32
C PHE A 59 -16.85 -38.08 23.78
N GLY A 60 -16.00 -37.09 24.02
CA GLY A 60 -15.71 -36.58 25.36
C GLY A 60 -16.69 -35.50 25.81
N ASN A 61 -16.77 -35.25 27.12
CA ASN A 61 -17.50 -34.10 27.64
C ASN A 61 -16.71 -32.81 27.34
N ILE A 62 -17.17 -32.03 26.37
CA ILE A 62 -16.42 -30.87 25.85
C ILE A 62 -16.15 -29.82 26.93
N HIS A 63 -17.09 -29.61 27.86
CA HIS A 63 -16.94 -28.61 28.92
C HIS A 63 -15.79 -28.96 29.86
N ILE A 64 -15.75 -30.18 30.40
CA ILE A 64 -14.70 -30.62 31.34
C ILE A 64 -13.32 -30.61 30.68
N LEU A 65 -13.25 -31.09 29.43
CA LEU A 65 -11.98 -31.18 28.72
C LEU A 65 -11.43 -29.79 28.36
N VAL A 66 -12.29 -28.87 27.92
CA VAL A 66 -11.88 -27.49 27.66
C VAL A 66 -11.47 -26.78 28.94
N ASP A 67 -12.21 -26.94 30.03
CA ASP A 67 -11.87 -26.37 31.34
C ASP A 67 -10.46 -26.81 31.81
N HIS A 68 -10.18 -28.11 31.75
CA HIS A 68 -8.86 -28.63 32.09
C HIS A 68 -7.75 -28.09 31.17
N LEU A 69 -7.98 -28.04 29.85
CA LEU A 69 -6.98 -27.54 28.90
C LEU A 69 -6.79 -26.02 28.99
N LEU A 70 -7.81 -25.27 29.40
CA LEU A 70 -7.70 -23.85 29.70
C LEU A 70 -6.82 -23.61 30.92
N ASP A 71 -6.97 -24.40 31.99
CA ASP A 71 -6.05 -24.36 33.14
C ASP A 71 -4.60 -24.64 32.71
N VAL A 72 -4.37 -25.61 31.81
CA VAL A 72 -3.05 -25.85 31.23
C VAL A 72 -2.53 -24.65 30.41
N CYS A 73 -3.40 -23.95 29.69
CA CYS A 73 -3.04 -22.75 28.93
C CYS A 73 -2.58 -21.59 29.83
N GLN A 74 -3.21 -21.46 31.01
CA GLN A 74 -2.90 -20.40 31.97
C GLN A 74 -1.67 -20.74 32.83
N THR A 75 -1.50 -22.00 33.23
CA THR A 75 -0.43 -22.43 34.13
C THR A 75 0.88 -22.79 33.43
N SER A 76 0.84 -23.26 32.18
CA SER A 76 2.02 -23.79 31.48
C SER A 76 2.37 -23.04 30.20
N ALA A 77 3.40 -22.17 30.28
CA ALA A 77 3.97 -21.52 29.09
C ALA A 77 4.50 -22.52 28.04
N THR A 78 4.93 -23.71 28.46
CA THR A 78 5.47 -24.75 27.58
C THR A 78 4.39 -25.42 26.73
N TYR A 79 3.23 -25.71 27.34
CA TYR A 79 2.17 -26.47 26.68
C TYR A 79 1.04 -25.59 26.15
N ARG A 80 1.05 -24.29 26.44
CA ARG A 80 0.04 -23.32 26.00
C ARG A 80 -0.33 -23.41 24.51
N LEU A 81 0.67 -23.44 23.62
CA LEU A 81 0.45 -23.56 22.17
C LEU A 81 -0.25 -24.87 21.80
N ALA A 82 0.19 -25.99 22.40
CA ALA A 82 -0.36 -27.31 22.12
C ALA A 82 -1.80 -27.43 22.66
N ALA A 83 -2.05 -26.96 23.89
CA ALA A 83 -3.36 -26.94 24.50
C ALA A 83 -4.35 -26.10 23.67
N THR A 84 -3.94 -24.91 23.21
CA THR A 84 -4.77 -24.06 22.32
C THR A 84 -5.12 -24.78 21.01
N LEU A 85 -4.16 -25.47 20.41
CA LEU A 85 -4.38 -26.25 19.20
C LEU A 85 -5.37 -27.40 19.42
N ILE A 86 -5.23 -28.11 20.54
CA ILE A 86 -6.13 -29.22 20.90
C ILE A 86 -7.55 -28.70 21.14
N ILE A 87 -7.71 -27.64 21.94
CA ILE A 87 -9.00 -26.98 22.19
C ILE A 87 -9.70 -26.63 20.86
N ASN A 88 -8.97 -25.99 19.94
CA ASN A 88 -9.52 -25.58 18.65
C ASN A 88 -10.04 -26.77 17.81
N GLU A 89 -9.35 -27.92 17.82
CA GLU A 89 -9.82 -29.12 17.11
C GLU A 89 -10.96 -29.82 17.85
N MET A 90 -10.94 -29.84 19.19
CA MET A 90 -11.99 -30.44 19.99
C MET A 90 -13.33 -29.74 19.81
N VAL A 91 -13.34 -28.40 19.80
CA VAL A 91 -14.56 -27.63 19.55
C VAL A 91 -15.14 -27.90 18.16
N LEU A 92 -14.27 -28.09 17.15
CA LEU A 92 -14.70 -28.46 15.81
C LEU A 92 -15.30 -29.88 15.76
N GLY A 93 -14.68 -30.83 16.48
CA GLY A 93 -15.18 -32.21 16.58
C GLY A 93 -16.50 -32.33 17.33
N ALA A 94 -16.68 -31.56 18.41
CA ALA A 94 -17.91 -31.53 19.20
C ALA A 94 -19.14 -31.08 18.39
N ALA A 95 -18.92 -30.26 17.37
CA ALA A 95 -19.99 -29.78 16.48
C ALA A 95 -20.47 -30.81 15.44
N CYS A 96 -19.82 -31.99 15.33
CA CYS A 96 -20.18 -33.07 14.42
C CYS A 96 -20.44 -32.63 12.94
N LEU A 97 -19.65 -31.68 12.42
CA LEU A 97 -19.81 -31.19 11.05
C LEU A 97 -19.46 -32.23 9.97
N ASP A 98 -18.80 -33.32 10.34
CA ASP A 98 -18.47 -34.45 9.46
C ASP A 98 -19.68 -35.39 9.32
N LYS A 99 -20.48 -35.18 8.28
CA LYS A 99 -21.55 -36.08 7.83
C LYS A 99 -20.97 -37.35 7.20
N VAL A 100 -20.34 -38.23 7.97
CA VAL A 100 -20.06 -39.60 7.53
C VAL A 100 -20.71 -40.57 8.52
N SER A 101 -21.90 -41.00 8.10
CA SER A 101 -22.61 -42.26 8.39
C SER A 101 -22.28 -43.07 9.65
N SER A 102 -23.38 -43.37 10.34
CA SER A 102 -23.78 -44.66 10.95
C SER A 102 -23.61 -44.85 12.46
N THR A 103 -24.78 -44.78 13.09
CA THR A 103 -25.35 -45.66 14.13
C THR A 103 -24.66 -45.76 15.50
N ALA A 104 -25.46 -45.31 16.49
CA ALA A 104 -25.45 -45.68 17.91
C ALA A 104 -24.46 -44.94 18.82
N GLU A 105 -24.72 -43.65 19.12
CA GLU A 105 -24.28 -42.98 20.37
C GLU A 105 -24.99 -41.61 20.59
N VAL A 106 -26.33 -41.62 20.64
CA VAL A 106 -27.19 -40.41 20.62
C VAL A 106 -27.10 -39.53 21.89
N SER A 107 -26.56 -40.03 23.01
CA SER A 107 -26.63 -39.32 24.30
C SER A 107 -25.56 -38.24 24.49
N VAL A 108 -24.31 -38.51 24.12
CA VAL A 108 -23.20 -37.56 24.34
C VAL A 108 -23.19 -36.46 23.28
N GLU A 109 -23.55 -36.80 22.03
CA GLU A 109 -23.67 -35.84 20.92
C GLU A 109 -24.70 -34.74 21.23
N SER A 110 -25.85 -35.10 21.83
CA SER A 110 -26.89 -34.15 22.24
C SER A 110 -26.45 -33.24 23.38
N GLN A 111 -25.72 -33.77 24.38
CA GLN A 111 -25.24 -32.98 25.52
C GLN A 111 -24.15 -31.99 25.10
N ASN A 112 -23.22 -32.41 24.25
CA ASN A 112 -22.17 -31.53 23.74
C ASN A 112 -22.75 -30.39 22.92
N ALA A 113 -23.77 -30.63 22.09
CA ALA A 113 -24.43 -29.60 21.30
C ALA A 113 -25.09 -28.50 22.15
N GLU A 114 -25.68 -28.85 23.30
CA GLU A 114 -26.28 -27.88 24.23
C GLU A 114 -25.24 -27.04 24.99
N LEU A 115 -24.11 -27.65 25.38
CA LEU A 115 -23.05 -26.98 26.13
C LEU A 115 -22.13 -26.11 25.26
N LEU A 116 -22.07 -26.38 23.96
CA LEU A 116 -21.11 -25.79 23.03
C LEU A 116 -21.12 -24.26 22.98
N PRO A 117 -22.28 -23.56 22.94
CA PRO A 117 -22.30 -22.10 22.93
C PRO A 117 -21.69 -21.49 24.20
N GLY A 118 -21.95 -22.10 25.36
CA GLY A 118 -21.38 -21.66 26.64
C GLY A 118 -19.86 -21.84 26.69
N VAL A 119 -19.37 -22.99 26.22
CA VAL A 119 -17.93 -23.27 26.10
C VAL A 119 -17.26 -22.29 25.14
N ILE A 120 -17.88 -22.01 23.99
CA ILE A 120 -17.35 -21.03 23.03
C ILE A 120 -17.32 -19.63 23.64
N SER A 121 -18.34 -19.23 24.42
CA SER A 121 -18.31 -17.93 25.11
C SER A 121 -17.12 -17.82 26.06
N MET A 122 -16.86 -18.85 26.87
CA MET A 122 -15.71 -18.91 27.77
C MET A 122 -14.38 -18.84 27.00
N LEU A 123 -14.27 -19.57 25.88
CA LEU A 123 -13.08 -19.52 25.03
C LEU A 123 -12.89 -18.16 24.35
N MET A 124 -13.97 -17.49 23.96
CA MET A 124 -13.94 -16.14 23.42
C MET A 124 -13.45 -15.13 24.47
N ASP A 125 -13.86 -15.27 25.74
CA ASP A 125 -13.37 -14.44 26.85
C ASP A 125 -11.85 -14.59 27.03
N GLU A 126 -11.34 -15.83 27.01
CA GLU A 126 -9.90 -16.11 27.12
C GLU A 126 -9.13 -15.62 25.87
N TYR A 127 -9.56 -15.99 24.67
CA TYR A 127 -8.80 -15.70 23.44
C TYR A 127 -8.76 -14.20 23.13
N LEU A 128 -9.82 -13.47 23.48
CA LEU A 128 -9.93 -12.01 23.30
C LEU A 128 -9.56 -11.23 24.58
N SER A 129 -8.93 -11.87 25.56
CA SER A 129 -8.45 -11.18 26.76
C SER A 129 -7.42 -10.09 26.40
N SER A 130 -7.36 -9.03 27.20
CA SER A 130 -6.44 -7.91 26.93
C SER A 130 -4.97 -8.33 26.91
N GLU A 131 -4.61 -9.36 27.68
CA GLU A 131 -3.26 -9.94 27.69
C GLU A 131 -2.95 -10.64 26.37
N ASN A 132 -3.93 -11.39 25.84
CA ASN A 132 -3.79 -12.21 24.64
C ASN A 132 -3.82 -11.38 23.35
N LEU A 133 -4.56 -10.27 23.34
CA LEU A 133 -4.60 -9.31 22.22
C LEU A 133 -3.33 -8.44 22.11
N ARG A 134 -2.58 -8.28 23.22
CA ARG A 134 -1.38 -7.43 23.33
C ARG A 134 -0.08 -8.22 23.53
N LEU A 135 -0.08 -9.53 23.26
CA LEU A 135 1.10 -10.40 23.46
C LEU A 135 2.39 -9.84 22.83
N LEU A 136 2.30 -9.22 21.65
CA LEU A 136 3.46 -8.65 20.96
C LEU A 136 3.88 -7.28 21.48
N ASP A 137 2.94 -6.47 21.96
CA ASP A 137 3.24 -5.15 22.53
C ASP A 137 4.02 -5.34 23.83
N ASN A 138 3.62 -6.31 24.66
CA ASN A 138 4.29 -6.69 25.92
C ASN A 138 5.74 -7.15 25.72
N ILE A 139 6.08 -7.72 24.55
CA ILE A 139 7.44 -8.18 24.22
C ILE A 139 8.29 -7.03 23.66
N ALA A 140 7.66 -6.01 23.06
CA ALA A 140 8.32 -4.85 22.48
C ALA A 140 8.65 -3.75 23.52
N GLU A 141 7.89 -3.65 24.62
CA GLU A 141 7.96 -2.56 25.61
C GLU A 141 9.10 -2.64 26.65
N LYS A 142 10.16 -3.42 26.44
CA LYS A 142 11.41 -3.26 27.22
C LYS A 142 12.48 -2.53 26.40
N PRO A 143 12.43 -1.19 26.28
CA PRO A 143 13.63 -0.44 25.94
C PRO A 143 14.58 -0.55 27.13
N GLU A 144 15.71 -1.22 26.92
CA GLU A 144 16.83 -1.14 27.85
C GLU A 144 17.24 0.34 27.93
N SER A 145 16.99 0.94 29.08
CA SER A 145 17.56 2.23 29.48
C SER A 145 19.08 2.10 29.51
N THR A 146 19.72 2.29 28.37
CA THR A 146 21.11 2.71 28.30
C THR A 146 21.15 3.96 27.44
N ALA A 147 21.46 5.07 28.11
CA ALA A 147 21.73 6.34 27.49
C ALA A 147 22.84 6.20 26.44
N SER A 148 22.78 7.07 25.42
CA SER A 148 23.81 7.32 24.43
C SER A 148 24.28 6.14 23.57
N ALA A 149 23.58 5.91 22.45
CA ALA A 149 24.23 5.47 21.23
C ALA A 149 23.60 6.20 20.05
N SER A 150 24.39 7.06 19.42
CA SER A 150 24.09 7.68 18.14
C SER A 150 23.65 6.63 17.14
N ALA A 151 22.57 6.91 16.40
CA ALA A 151 22.10 6.06 15.32
C ALA A 151 23.26 5.75 14.35
N PRO A 152 23.55 4.47 14.05
CA PRO A 152 24.52 4.18 13.01
C PRO A 152 23.88 4.56 11.69
N SER A 153 24.52 5.49 10.98
CA SER A 153 24.24 5.81 9.60
C SER A 153 24.18 4.51 8.78
N LEU A 154 23.08 4.28 8.07
CA LEU A 154 22.94 3.21 7.08
C LEU A 154 23.91 3.46 5.93
N SER A 155 25.15 3.04 6.11
CA SER A 155 26.16 2.91 5.07
C SER A 155 27.04 1.73 5.45
N SER A 156 27.17 0.78 4.53
CA SER A 156 27.83 -0.53 4.66
C SER A 156 27.11 -1.59 5.51
N ALA A 157 26.28 -2.37 4.83
CA ALA A 157 25.84 -3.68 5.29
C ALA A 157 27.05 -4.64 5.32
N LEU A 158 27.59 -4.87 6.52
CA LEU A 158 28.29 -6.09 6.96
C LEU A 158 28.64 -5.89 8.45
N VAL A 159 27.64 -6.02 9.32
CA VAL A 159 27.87 -6.09 10.76
C VAL A 159 28.31 -7.51 11.08
N ILE A 160 29.61 -7.68 11.37
CA ILE A 160 30.12 -8.86 12.05
C ILE A 160 29.51 -8.85 13.46
N VAL A 161 28.53 -9.72 13.69
CA VAL A 161 27.86 -9.88 14.98
C VAL A 161 28.84 -10.53 15.96
N ARG A 162 29.27 -9.78 16.98
CA ARG A 162 29.99 -10.33 18.15
C ARG A 162 29.10 -11.35 18.87
N GLU A 163 29.62 -12.55 19.10
CA GLU A 163 28.88 -13.75 19.50
C GLU A 163 28.19 -13.68 20.88
N ASP A 164 28.59 -12.79 21.78
CA ASP A 164 28.03 -12.74 23.15
C ASP A 164 26.59 -12.18 23.23
N LYS A 165 26.13 -11.43 22.22
CA LYS A 165 24.74 -10.93 22.16
C LYS A 165 23.74 -11.96 21.59
N THR A 166 24.21 -13.13 21.17
CA THR A 166 23.39 -14.08 20.39
C THR A 166 22.35 -14.80 21.25
N ALA A 167 22.66 -15.17 22.50
CA ALA A 167 21.75 -15.96 23.34
C ALA A 167 20.52 -15.16 23.80
N VAL A 168 20.70 -13.93 24.28
CA VAL A 168 19.59 -13.04 24.70
C VAL A 168 18.71 -12.66 23.50
N THR A 169 19.34 -12.39 22.35
CA THR A 169 18.61 -12.09 21.10
C THR A 169 17.82 -13.32 20.61
N LYS A 170 18.40 -14.52 20.71
CA LYS A 170 17.72 -15.78 20.37
C LYS A 170 16.55 -16.06 21.29
N GLN A 171 16.68 -15.81 22.60
CA GLN A 171 15.58 -16.00 23.56
C GLN A 171 14.43 -15.00 23.32
N LYS A 172 14.74 -13.72 23.07
CA LYS A 172 13.74 -12.70 22.68
C LYS A 172 13.06 -13.05 21.35
N ALA A 173 13.80 -13.62 20.39
CA ALA A 173 13.22 -14.08 19.12
C ALA A 173 12.31 -15.29 19.30
N LEU A 174 12.68 -16.25 20.14
CA LEU A 174 11.84 -17.42 20.45
C LEU A 174 10.54 -17.02 21.14
N SER A 175 10.59 -16.15 22.14
CA SER A 175 9.37 -15.67 22.82
C SER A 175 8.46 -14.90 21.87
N ARG A 176 9.01 -14.05 21.00
CA ARG A 176 8.26 -13.36 19.94
C ARG A 176 7.60 -14.35 18.98
N ASN A 177 8.31 -15.38 18.54
CA ASN A 177 7.76 -16.41 17.64
C ASN A 177 6.65 -17.22 18.32
N GLN A 178 6.79 -17.54 19.61
CA GLN A 178 5.74 -18.19 20.38
C GLN A 178 4.49 -17.32 20.48
N ALA A 179 4.64 -16.02 20.74
CA ALA A 179 3.52 -15.08 20.75
C ALA A 179 2.82 -14.96 19.38
N ILE A 180 3.60 -14.90 18.29
CA ILE A 180 3.05 -14.91 16.91
C ILE A 180 2.21 -16.17 16.69
N LEU A 181 2.75 -17.35 17.03
CA LEU A 181 2.04 -18.62 16.88
C LEU A 181 0.77 -18.67 17.73
N GLN A 182 0.82 -18.19 18.97
CA GLN A 182 -0.32 -18.16 19.88
C GLN A 182 -1.44 -17.28 19.32
N MET A 183 -1.12 -16.08 18.81
CA MET A 183 -2.10 -15.21 18.16
C MET A 183 -2.71 -15.87 16.92
N CYS A 184 -1.89 -16.55 16.10
CA CYS A 184 -2.39 -17.29 14.93
C CYS A 184 -3.36 -18.38 15.36
N LEU A 185 -3.04 -19.17 16.40
CA LEU A 185 -3.92 -20.20 16.92
C LEU A 185 -5.22 -19.63 17.50
N HIS A 186 -5.19 -18.48 18.18
CA HIS A 186 -6.41 -17.82 18.63
C HIS A 186 -7.30 -17.43 17.45
N MET A 187 -6.76 -16.82 16.40
CA MET A 187 -7.53 -16.42 15.21
C MET A 187 -8.08 -17.62 14.43
N GLU A 188 -7.31 -18.71 14.31
CA GLU A 188 -7.80 -19.99 13.78
C GLU A 188 -8.96 -20.54 14.64
N GLY A 189 -8.88 -20.41 15.96
CA GLY A 189 -9.94 -20.77 16.88
C GLY A 189 -11.21 -19.96 16.68
N LEU A 190 -11.10 -18.62 16.61
CA LEU A 190 -12.24 -17.73 16.33
C LEU A 190 -12.97 -18.10 15.03
N ALA A 191 -12.21 -18.47 13.99
CA ALA A 191 -12.76 -18.94 12.72
C ALA A 191 -13.56 -20.24 12.88
N LYS A 192 -13.01 -21.21 13.62
CA LYS A 192 -13.69 -22.47 13.92
C LYS A 192 -14.93 -22.27 14.79
N PHE A 193 -14.86 -21.38 15.79
CA PHE A 193 -16.01 -21.04 16.63
C PHE A 193 -17.15 -20.45 15.78
N ALA A 194 -16.82 -19.57 14.82
CA ALA A 194 -17.81 -19.04 13.88
C ALA A 194 -18.44 -20.14 13.03
N LYS A 195 -17.65 -21.09 12.51
CA LYS A 195 -18.15 -22.25 11.75
C LYS A 195 -19.11 -23.11 12.57
N VAL A 196 -18.79 -23.33 13.84
CA VAL A 196 -19.59 -24.16 14.76
C VAL A 196 -20.91 -23.47 15.14
N LEU A 197 -20.88 -22.18 15.45
CA LEU A 197 -22.07 -21.41 15.83
C LEU A 197 -23.01 -21.09 14.65
N GLY A 198 -22.48 -21.06 13.43
CA GLY A 198 -23.25 -20.77 12.22
C GLY A 198 -23.96 -19.41 12.28
N PRO A 199 -25.19 -19.27 11.74
CA PRO A 199 -25.88 -17.98 11.60
C PRO A 199 -26.31 -17.34 12.94
N GLY A 200 -26.36 -18.07 14.06
CA GLY A 200 -26.71 -17.55 15.40
C GLY A 200 -25.59 -16.75 16.09
N ARG A 201 -24.45 -16.53 15.41
CA ARG A 201 -23.20 -16.01 15.99
C ARG A 201 -23.10 -14.49 16.18
N GLN A 202 -24.19 -13.73 16.06
CA GLN A 202 -24.12 -12.26 15.94
C GLN A 202 -23.38 -11.58 17.10
N GLU A 203 -23.63 -12.01 18.34
CA GLU A 203 -22.90 -11.48 19.50
C GLU A 203 -21.39 -11.76 19.41
N HIS A 204 -21.01 -12.99 19.07
CA HIS A 204 -19.61 -13.41 18.93
C HIS A 204 -18.92 -12.76 17.72
N LEU A 205 -19.67 -12.44 16.65
CA LEU A 205 -19.16 -11.69 15.51
C LEU A 205 -18.69 -10.30 15.94
N ILE A 206 -19.54 -9.55 16.64
CA ILE A 206 -19.21 -8.18 17.10
C ILE A 206 -17.94 -8.22 17.97
N ARG A 207 -17.83 -9.20 18.86
CA ARG A 207 -16.67 -9.34 19.77
C ARG A 207 -15.36 -9.67 19.03
N SER A 208 -15.41 -10.48 17.99
CA SER A 208 -14.22 -10.96 17.26
C SER A 208 -13.84 -10.12 16.04
N LEU A 209 -14.78 -9.41 15.43
CA LEU A 209 -14.58 -8.73 14.15
C LEU A 209 -13.51 -7.63 14.24
N TYR A 210 -13.62 -6.71 15.21
CA TYR A 210 -12.62 -5.64 15.33
C TYR A 210 -11.19 -6.21 15.57
N PRO A 211 -10.96 -7.12 16.54
CA PRO A 211 -9.63 -7.71 16.73
C PRO A 211 -9.08 -8.43 15.50
N LEU A 212 -9.92 -9.15 14.74
CA LEU A 212 -9.51 -9.81 13.51
C LEU A 212 -9.12 -8.80 12.41
N VAL A 213 -9.90 -7.73 12.25
CA VAL A 213 -9.59 -6.65 11.29
C VAL A 213 -8.32 -5.89 11.69
N GLU A 214 -8.13 -5.63 12.99
CA GLU A 214 -6.90 -5.01 13.50
C GLU A 214 -5.66 -5.88 13.23
N ASN A 215 -5.76 -7.20 13.43
CA ASN A 215 -4.69 -8.16 13.16
C ASN A 215 -4.43 -8.37 11.66
N LEU A 216 -5.43 -8.20 10.80
CA LEU A 216 -5.25 -8.21 9.34
C LEU A 216 -4.32 -7.08 8.88
N GLY A 217 -4.30 -5.95 9.60
CA GLY A 217 -3.41 -4.83 9.35
C GLY A 217 -2.01 -4.96 9.95
N HIS A 218 -1.65 -6.12 10.52
CA HIS A 218 -0.40 -6.32 11.24
C HIS A 218 0.81 -6.49 10.29
N GLU A 219 1.97 -5.93 10.66
CA GLU A 219 3.21 -5.97 9.85
C GLU A 219 3.77 -7.39 9.65
N ASN A 220 3.56 -8.26 10.64
CA ASN A 220 3.94 -9.67 10.54
C ASN A 220 3.00 -10.43 9.59
N LEU A 221 3.58 -11.00 8.52
CA LEU A 221 2.86 -11.72 7.48
C LEU A 221 2.04 -12.92 7.99
N PHE A 222 2.53 -13.67 8.98
CA PHE A 222 1.77 -14.81 9.51
C PHE A 222 0.51 -14.35 10.23
N ILE A 223 0.59 -13.25 10.99
CA ILE A 223 -0.56 -12.70 11.71
C ILE A 223 -1.58 -12.14 10.72
N SER A 224 -1.16 -11.27 9.80
CA SER A 224 -2.08 -10.69 8.81
C SER A 224 -2.69 -11.75 7.90
N SER A 225 -1.91 -12.74 7.46
CA SER A 225 -2.43 -13.82 6.62
C SER A 225 -3.37 -14.77 7.38
N THR A 226 -3.10 -15.06 8.66
CA THR A 226 -4.00 -15.91 9.46
C THR A 226 -5.29 -15.16 9.80
N ALA A 227 -5.19 -13.86 10.10
CA ALA A 227 -6.36 -12.99 10.30
C ALA A 227 -7.24 -12.91 9.05
N PHE A 228 -6.61 -12.78 7.86
CA PHE A 228 -7.32 -12.83 6.58
C PHE A 228 -8.09 -14.15 6.43
N ALA A 229 -7.41 -15.29 6.59
CA ALA A 229 -8.04 -16.59 6.45
C ALA A 229 -9.19 -16.77 7.45
N ALA A 230 -8.98 -16.34 8.70
CA ALA A 230 -10.00 -16.38 9.73
C ALA A 230 -11.22 -15.51 9.38
N LEU A 231 -11.01 -14.28 8.88
CA LEU A 231 -12.09 -13.40 8.45
C LEU A 231 -12.90 -13.99 7.29
N ILE A 232 -12.25 -14.67 6.34
CA ILE A 232 -12.99 -15.34 5.27
C ILE A 232 -13.80 -16.52 5.80
N GLU A 233 -13.22 -17.36 6.67
CA GLU A 233 -13.95 -18.45 7.31
C GLU A 233 -15.15 -17.94 8.13
N VAL A 234 -14.98 -16.83 8.84
CA VAL A 234 -16.06 -16.12 9.54
C VAL A 234 -17.10 -15.60 8.56
N ALA A 235 -16.70 -14.99 7.44
CA ALA A 235 -17.60 -14.49 6.41
C ALA A 235 -18.48 -15.62 5.86
N VAL A 236 -17.87 -16.74 5.47
CA VAL A 236 -18.56 -17.94 4.96
C VAL A 236 -19.53 -18.48 6.01
N ALA A 237 -19.10 -18.61 7.27
CA ALA A 237 -19.96 -19.07 8.36
C ALA A 237 -21.14 -18.12 8.67
N GLY A 238 -21.05 -16.85 8.27
CA GLY A 238 -22.15 -15.87 8.39
C GLY A 238 -23.02 -15.74 7.15
N GLY A 239 -22.73 -16.47 6.07
CA GLY A 239 -23.45 -16.31 4.80
C GLY A 239 -23.05 -15.08 3.98
N TYR A 240 -21.93 -14.43 4.29
CA TYR A 240 -21.40 -13.31 3.50
C TYR A 240 -20.66 -13.84 2.26
N ARG A 241 -20.89 -13.22 1.11
CA ARG A 241 -20.27 -13.62 -0.16
C ARG A 241 -18.82 -13.19 -0.29
N THR A 242 -18.53 -11.96 0.14
CA THR A 242 -17.21 -11.34 0.02
C THR A 242 -16.77 -10.75 1.36
N LEU A 243 -15.46 -10.52 1.51
CA LEU A 243 -14.92 -9.82 2.68
C LEU A 243 -15.45 -8.38 2.72
N ASP A 244 -15.61 -7.75 1.55
CA ASP A 244 -16.30 -6.47 1.41
C ASP A 244 -17.70 -6.51 2.02
N CYS A 245 -18.55 -7.51 1.70
CA CYS A 245 -19.89 -7.62 2.30
C CYS A 245 -19.82 -7.71 3.82
N LEU A 246 -18.96 -8.56 4.38
CA LEU A 246 -18.80 -8.70 5.83
C LEU A 246 -18.42 -7.37 6.49
N LEU A 247 -17.43 -6.66 5.93
CA LEU A 247 -16.94 -5.42 6.52
C LEU A 247 -17.90 -4.25 6.33
N ARG A 248 -18.54 -4.16 5.17
CA ARG A 248 -19.48 -3.09 4.81
C ARG A 248 -20.79 -3.18 5.58
N GLU A 249 -21.39 -4.37 5.69
CA GLU A 249 -22.62 -4.57 6.47
C GLU A 249 -22.40 -4.35 7.98
N ASN A 250 -21.15 -4.50 8.44
CA ASN A 250 -20.75 -4.24 9.84
C ASN A 250 -19.96 -2.93 10.00
N ALA A 251 -20.01 -2.02 9.01
CA ALA A 251 -19.20 -0.82 8.99
C ALA A 251 -19.51 0.12 10.16
N ASP A 252 -20.78 0.27 10.54
CA ASP A 252 -21.17 1.19 11.63
C ASP A 252 -20.51 0.82 12.96
N TYR A 253 -20.45 -0.48 13.28
CA TYR A 253 -19.73 -0.98 14.45
C TYR A 253 -18.22 -0.71 14.37
N LEU A 254 -17.62 -1.01 13.22
CA LEU A 254 -16.18 -0.84 13.00
C LEU A 254 -15.76 0.63 13.06
N VAL A 255 -16.48 1.50 12.36
CA VAL A 255 -16.29 2.96 12.33
C VAL A 255 -16.44 3.55 13.73
N SER A 256 -17.48 3.17 14.49
CA SER A 256 -17.65 3.59 15.88
C SER A 256 -16.47 3.16 16.75
N SER A 257 -16.03 1.92 16.60
CA SER A 257 -14.89 1.36 17.35
C SER A 257 -13.57 2.07 17.02
N VAL A 258 -13.31 2.34 15.74
CA VAL A 258 -12.16 3.13 15.27
C VAL A 258 -12.21 4.53 15.85
N SER A 259 -13.35 5.21 15.75
CA SER A 259 -13.52 6.56 16.27
C SER A 259 -13.32 6.65 17.78
N LEU A 260 -13.82 5.69 18.56
CA LEU A 260 -13.61 5.66 20.01
C LEU A 260 -12.13 5.44 20.36
N ARG A 261 -11.45 4.53 19.65
CA ARG A 261 -10.05 4.19 19.93
C ARG A 261 -9.06 5.26 19.48
N LEU A 262 -9.36 6.00 18.41
CA LEU A 262 -8.57 7.15 17.96
C LEU A 262 -8.55 8.28 19.01
N ARG A 263 -9.63 8.50 19.77
CA ARG A 263 -9.64 9.47 20.89
C ARG A 263 -8.58 9.18 21.96
N HIS A 264 -8.15 7.92 22.04
CA HIS A 264 -7.11 7.46 22.95
C HIS A 264 -5.97 6.78 22.17
N PHE A 265 -5.50 7.43 21.11
CA PHE A 265 -4.50 6.90 20.17
C PHE A 265 -3.26 6.33 20.86
N HIS A 266 -2.71 6.99 21.89
CA HIS A 266 -1.52 6.51 22.60
C HIS A 266 -1.68 5.10 23.19
N ARG A 267 -2.90 4.71 23.56
CA ARG A 267 -3.24 3.36 24.06
C ARG A 267 -3.63 2.39 22.95
N ASN A 268 -3.98 2.91 21.77
CA ASN A 268 -4.49 2.13 20.64
C ASN A 268 -3.74 2.48 19.36
N ARG A 269 -2.41 2.31 19.38
CA ARG A 269 -1.52 2.70 18.27
C ARG A 269 -1.80 1.98 16.95
N ARG A 270 -2.50 0.83 17.01
CA ARG A 270 -2.88 0.00 15.85
C ARG A 270 -4.24 0.36 15.23
N THR A 271 -4.97 1.31 15.81
CA THR A 271 -6.28 1.72 15.31
C THR A 271 -6.26 2.23 13.87
N PRO A 272 -5.26 3.03 13.44
CA PRO A 272 -5.17 3.47 12.05
C PRO A 272 -5.16 2.30 11.05
N GLN A 273 -4.51 1.19 11.41
CA GLN A 273 -4.38 0.00 10.57
C GLN A 273 -5.74 -0.67 10.35
N THR A 274 -6.65 -0.65 11.32
CA THR A 274 -8.04 -1.13 11.14
C THR A 274 -8.73 -0.35 10.02
N LEU A 275 -8.62 0.99 10.03
CA LEU A 275 -9.18 1.83 8.97
C LEU A 275 -8.50 1.57 7.62
N CYS A 276 -7.18 1.35 7.61
CA CYS A 276 -6.43 0.96 6.42
C CYS A 276 -6.96 -0.34 5.79
N VAL A 277 -7.22 -1.36 6.61
CA VAL A 277 -7.79 -2.64 6.16
C VAL A 277 -9.19 -2.42 5.55
N MET A 278 -10.05 -1.63 6.20
CA MET A 278 -11.37 -1.33 5.65
C MET A 278 -11.28 -0.65 4.29
N LEU A 279 -10.41 0.36 4.14
CA LEU A 279 -10.15 1.06 2.87
C LEU A 279 -9.57 0.13 1.80
N LYS A 280 -8.75 -0.84 2.19
CA LYS A 280 -8.11 -1.79 1.27
C LYS A 280 -9.09 -2.79 0.67
N TYR A 281 -9.97 -3.38 1.49
CA TYR A 281 -10.80 -4.51 1.09
C TYR A 281 -12.26 -4.17 0.77
N CYS A 282 -12.73 -2.96 1.11
CA CYS A 282 -14.12 -2.57 0.81
C CYS A 282 -14.24 -1.79 -0.50
N SER A 283 -15.46 -1.78 -1.03
CA SER A 283 -15.82 -1.03 -2.24
C SER A 283 -16.20 0.43 -1.93
N LYS A 284 -16.46 1.21 -2.99
CA LYS A 284 -16.75 2.66 -2.93
C LYS A 284 -17.92 3.05 -2.02
N GLU A 285 -18.83 2.10 -1.77
CA GLU A 285 -19.97 2.25 -0.85
C GLU A 285 -19.53 2.51 0.59
N LEU A 286 -18.29 2.17 0.95
CA LEU A 286 -17.75 2.44 2.28
C LEU A 286 -17.54 3.94 2.56
N LEU A 287 -17.23 4.75 1.54
CA LEU A 287 -16.76 6.14 1.71
C LEU A 287 -17.69 7.01 2.59
N PRO A 288 -19.03 6.99 2.43
CA PRO A 288 -19.94 7.74 3.30
C PRO A 288 -19.84 7.34 4.77
N HIS A 289 -19.66 6.05 5.08
CA HIS A 289 -19.56 5.54 6.45
C HIS A 289 -18.25 5.95 7.13
N VAL A 290 -17.13 5.93 6.39
CA VAL A 290 -15.80 6.21 6.96
C VAL A 290 -15.41 7.68 6.96
N ARG A 291 -16.12 8.57 6.25
CA ARG A 291 -15.74 9.99 6.10
C ARG A 291 -15.42 10.65 7.44
N ARG A 292 -16.27 10.47 8.45
CA ARG A 292 -16.05 11.05 9.79
C ARG A 292 -14.81 10.50 10.48
N SER A 293 -14.56 9.19 10.36
CA SER A 293 -13.35 8.56 10.92
C SER A 293 -12.09 8.97 10.17
N VAL A 294 -12.17 9.25 8.87
CA VAL A 294 -11.06 9.82 8.09
C VAL A 294 -10.74 11.24 8.58
N THR A 295 -11.73 12.11 8.75
CA THR A 295 -11.50 13.44 9.33
C THR A 295 -10.87 13.33 10.72
N GLN A 296 -11.40 12.45 11.58
CA GLN A 296 -10.83 12.24 12.92
C GLN A 296 -9.41 11.66 12.89
N LEU A 297 -9.08 10.79 11.92
CA LEU A 297 -7.72 10.28 11.70
C LEU A 297 -6.78 11.43 11.33
N LEU A 298 -7.22 12.32 10.44
CA LEU A 298 -6.48 13.48 9.99
C LEU A 298 -6.27 14.50 11.12
N ASP A 299 -7.27 14.74 11.96
CA ASP A 299 -7.13 15.58 13.17
C ASP A 299 -6.18 14.93 14.18
N SER A 300 -6.29 13.62 14.38
CA SER A 300 -5.37 12.86 15.23
C SER A 300 -3.92 12.96 14.71
N LEU A 301 -3.71 12.99 13.39
CA LEU A 301 -2.38 13.19 12.81
C LEU A 301 -1.80 14.55 13.18
N ASP A 302 -2.61 15.61 13.15
CA ASP A 302 -2.19 16.96 13.48
C ASP A 302 -1.86 17.12 14.98
N ASP A 303 -2.57 16.41 15.86
CA ASP A 303 -2.36 16.44 17.31
C ASP A 303 -1.14 15.63 17.80
N ASN A 304 -0.56 14.76 16.96
CA ASN A 304 0.47 13.81 17.37
C ASN A 304 1.90 14.25 17.03
N TYR A 305 2.85 13.83 17.87
CA TYR A 305 4.28 14.08 17.64
C TYR A 305 4.84 13.32 16.42
N THR A 306 5.95 13.86 15.90
CA THR A 306 6.64 13.37 14.68
C THR A 306 6.91 11.85 14.70
N GLU A 307 7.20 11.28 15.88
CA GLU A 307 7.52 9.86 16.05
C GLU A 307 6.36 8.92 15.70
N TYR A 308 5.12 9.38 15.93
CA TYR A 308 3.93 8.58 15.67
C TYR A 308 3.37 8.75 14.25
N LEU A 309 3.81 9.79 13.52
CA LEU A 309 3.32 10.09 12.17
C LEU A 309 3.53 8.93 11.18
N VAL A 310 4.58 8.12 11.40
CA VAL A 310 4.87 6.94 10.58
C VAL A 310 3.73 5.92 10.62
N LEU A 311 2.95 5.86 11.71
CA LEU A 311 1.80 4.95 11.87
C LEU A 311 0.59 5.40 11.04
N PHE A 312 0.47 6.69 10.73
CA PHE A 312 -0.63 7.25 9.95
C PHE A 312 -0.38 7.16 8.44
N MET A 313 0.88 7.22 8.00
CA MET A 313 1.22 7.26 6.58
C MET A 313 0.67 6.08 5.76
N PRO A 314 0.74 4.82 6.22
CA PRO A 314 0.17 3.69 5.47
C PRO A 314 -1.33 3.87 5.23
N VAL A 315 -2.06 4.44 6.19
CA VAL A 315 -3.50 4.65 6.11
C VAL A 315 -3.85 5.77 5.15
N LEU A 316 -3.10 6.87 5.16
CA LEU A 316 -3.28 7.97 4.20
C LEU A 316 -2.98 7.52 2.78
N LEU A 317 -1.91 6.73 2.61
CA LEU A 317 -1.57 6.18 1.32
C LEU A 317 -2.65 5.23 0.82
N GLU A 318 -3.17 4.37 1.70
CA GLU A 318 -4.25 3.45 1.34
C GLU A 318 -5.57 4.16 1.09
N LEU A 319 -5.88 5.24 1.82
CA LEU A 319 -7.05 6.09 1.57
C LEU A 319 -7.01 6.66 0.15
N VAL A 320 -5.87 7.21 -0.25
CA VAL A 320 -5.71 7.78 -1.59
C VAL A 320 -5.75 6.68 -2.66
N ARG A 321 -5.13 5.53 -2.43
CA ARG A 321 -5.23 4.37 -3.35
C ARG A 321 -6.65 3.84 -3.46
N ALA A 322 -7.38 3.77 -2.34
CA ALA A 322 -8.79 3.36 -2.32
C ALA A 322 -9.64 4.31 -3.15
N ILE A 323 -9.45 5.63 -2.99
CA ILE A 323 -10.13 6.64 -3.81
C ILE A 323 -9.80 6.46 -5.29
N ALA A 324 -8.53 6.24 -5.67
CA ALA A 324 -8.15 5.99 -7.06
C ALA A 324 -8.79 4.72 -7.63
N ARG A 325 -8.89 3.64 -6.83
CA ARG A 325 -9.57 2.39 -7.22
C ARG A 325 -11.07 2.57 -7.37
N TRP A 326 -11.69 3.31 -6.46
CA TRP A 326 -13.14 3.52 -6.40
C TRP A 326 -13.66 4.51 -7.45
N PHE A 327 -12.84 5.51 -7.78
CA PHE A 327 -13.15 6.60 -8.68
C PHE A 327 -11.99 6.81 -9.67
N PRO A 328 -11.78 5.88 -10.62
CA PRO A 328 -10.73 6.02 -11.61
C PRO A 328 -10.97 7.29 -12.44
N PRO A 329 -9.93 8.08 -12.73
CA PRO A 329 -10.08 9.28 -13.55
C PRO A 329 -10.55 8.91 -14.96
N PRO A 330 -11.38 9.75 -15.60
CA PRO A 330 -11.83 9.49 -16.96
C PRO A 330 -10.62 9.40 -17.88
N VAL A 331 -10.44 8.23 -18.50
CA VAL A 331 -9.36 8.02 -19.46
C VAL A 331 -9.64 8.92 -20.66
N SER A 332 -8.80 9.94 -20.88
CA SER A 332 -8.87 10.76 -22.08
C SER A 332 -8.39 9.95 -23.28
N PHE A 333 -9.28 9.12 -23.83
CA PHE A 333 -9.14 8.68 -25.21
C PHE A 333 -9.27 9.93 -26.09
N ARG A 334 -8.14 10.57 -26.42
CA ARG A 334 -8.09 11.49 -27.55
C ARG A 334 -8.14 10.64 -28.81
N CYS A 335 -9.34 10.36 -29.30
CA CYS A 335 -9.52 10.06 -30.71
C CYS A 335 -9.28 11.37 -31.48
N PRO A 336 -8.37 11.43 -32.47
CA PRO A 336 -8.29 12.57 -33.37
C PRO A 336 -9.52 12.53 -34.29
N GLY A 337 -10.48 13.41 -34.03
CA GLY A 337 -11.65 13.63 -34.86
C GLY A 337 -12.90 12.93 -34.35
N ASP A 338 -13.80 13.69 -33.74
CA ASP A 338 -15.24 13.60 -33.98
C ASP A 338 -15.93 14.82 -33.37
N SER A 339 -16.50 15.67 -34.25
CA SER A 339 -17.65 16.49 -33.89
C SER A 339 -18.91 15.62 -33.90
N PRO A 340 -19.93 15.90 -33.07
CA PRO A 340 -21.00 14.95 -32.82
C PRO A 340 -22.12 15.06 -33.88
N ALA A 341 -22.47 13.96 -34.56
CA ALA A 341 -23.83 13.73 -35.08
C ALA A 341 -24.09 12.30 -35.62
N HIS A 342 -25.05 11.61 -34.99
CA HIS A 342 -26.11 10.76 -35.59
C HIS A 342 -25.76 9.46 -36.37
N GLY A 343 -25.84 8.33 -35.63
CA GLY A 343 -26.70 7.16 -35.90
C GLY A 343 -26.59 6.33 -37.19
N LYS A 344 -26.14 5.06 -37.08
CA LYS A 344 -26.83 3.81 -37.49
C LYS A 344 -25.97 2.56 -37.23
N LYS A 345 -26.67 1.42 -37.19
CA LYS A 345 -26.29 0.09 -36.66
C LYS A 345 -25.32 -0.75 -37.51
N ASP A 346 -24.67 -1.68 -36.81
CA ASP A 346 -24.15 -3.02 -37.17
C ASP A 346 -23.14 -3.17 -38.32
N GLU A 347 -21.90 -3.59 -37.98
CA GLU A 347 -21.37 -4.93 -38.31
C GLU A 347 -19.95 -5.14 -37.74
N PHE A 348 -19.70 -6.37 -37.30
CA PHE A 348 -18.49 -6.84 -36.64
C PHE A 348 -17.59 -7.51 -37.67
N GLN A 349 -16.33 -7.07 -37.83
CA GLN A 349 -15.25 -7.93 -38.37
C GLN A 349 -13.85 -7.44 -37.96
N ARG A 350 -13.01 -8.43 -37.64
CA ARG A 350 -11.68 -8.37 -37.02
C ARG A 350 -10.57 -7.97 -38.00
N ALA A 351 -9.59 -7.21 -37.51
CA ALA A 351 -8.13 -7.34 -37.69
C ALA A 351 -7.50 -6.17 -36.90
N GLY A 352 -6.66 -6.35 -35.89
CA GLY A 352 -5.42 -7.10 -35.92
C GLY A 352 -4.32 -6.22 -36.52
N GLU A 353 -3.70 -5.37 -35.69
CA GLU A 353 -2.27 -4.98 -35.79
C GLU A 353 -1.91 -3.96 -34.70
N GLU A 354 -0.98 -4.37 -33.84
CA GLU A 354 -0.37 -3.57 -32.78
C GLU A 354 0.57 -2.52 -33.39
N SER A 355 0.24 -1.23 -33.25
CA SER A 355 1.16 -0.15 -33.59
C SER A 355 2.18 0.06 -32.46
N ASN A 356 3.30 -0.66 -32.57
CA ASN A 356 4.56 -0.37 -31.90
C ASN A 356 5.12 0.97 -32.40
N ASP A 357 4.93 2.05 -31.63
CA ASP A 357 5.61 3.33 -31.87
C ASP A 357 7.05 3.23 -31.33
N VAL A 358 7.90 2.52 -32.08
CA VAL A 358 9.34 2.46 -31.84
C VAL A 358 9.92 3.80 -32.33
N LEU A 359 10.44 4.58 -31.39
CA LEU A 359 11.15 5.82 -31.67
C LEU A 359 12.33 5.53 -32.62
N ASP A 360 12.19 5.95 -33.88
CA ASP A 360 13.13 5.68 -34.96
C ASP A 360 14.49 6.34 -34.67
N SER A 361 15.48 5.49 -34.38
CA SER A 361 16.84 5.90 -34.03
C SER A 361 17.54 6.69 -35.15
N GLN A 362 17.09 6.55 -36.41
CA GLN A 362 17.64 7.28 -37.55
C GLN A 362 17.16 8.74 -37.59
N LYS A 363 15.91 9.01 -37.18
CA LYS A 363 15.39 10.38 -37.08
C LYS A 363 16.12 11.16 -35.99
N VAL A 364 16.38 10.54 -34.85
CA VAL A 364 17.17 11.14 -33.75
C VAL A 364 18.60 11.46 -34.21
N LEU A 365 19.24 10.55 -34.96
CA LEU A 365 20.57 10.76 -35.52
C LEU A 365 20.61 11.91 -36.54
N SER A 366 19.64 11.99 -37.45
CA SER A 366 19.58 13.06 -38.44
C SER A 366 19.40 14.43 -37.79
N PHE A 367 18.56 14.52 -36.75
CA PHE A 367 18.37 15.73 -35.96
C PHE A 367 19.65 16.14 -35.21
N LEU A 368 20.38 15.19 -34.62
CA LEU A 368 21.63 15.46 -33.91
C LEU A 368 22.76 15.93 -34.85
N VAL A 369 22.86 15.38 -36.06
CA VAL A 369 23.86 15.79 -37.06
C VAL A 369 23.60 17.22 -37.53
N GLU A 370 22.34 17.54 -37.80
CA GLU A 370 21.94 18.91 -38.18
C GLU A 370 22.18 19.91 -37.05
N HIS A 371 21.95 19.48 -35.80
CA HIS A 371 22.22 20.30 -34.62
C HIS A 371 23.72 20.58 -34.39
N VAL A 372 24.61 19.60 -34.62
CA VAL A 372 26.07 19.81 -34.55
C VAL A 372 26.54 20.81 -35.60
N LYS A 373 25.93 20.77 -36.79
CA LYS A 373 26.22 21.73 -37.86
C LYS A 373 25.81 23.15 -37.46
N MET A 374 24.60 23.31 -36.89
CA MET A 374 24.08 24.60 -36.43
C MET A 374 24.86 25.15 -35.21
N LYS A 375 25.35 24.28 -34.32
CA LYS A 375 26.18 24.67 -33.17
C LYS A 375 27.55 25.20 -33.60
N ARG A 376 28.21 24.56 -34.57
CA ARG A 376 29.49 25.04 -35.13
C ARG A 376 29.35 26.42 -35.80
N LEU A 377 28.21 26.67 -36.45
CA LEU A 377 27.87 27.97 -37.02
C LEU A 377 27.66 29.06 -35.95
N ALA A 378 26.99 28.72 -34.84
CA ALA A 378 26.75 29.66 -33.73
C ALA A 378 28.01 29.97 -32.88
N GLU A 379 28.96 29.03 -32.82
CA GLU A 379 30.25 29.18 -32.12
C GLU A 379 31.32 29.91 -32.96
N GLY A 380 30.98 30.33 -34.19
CA GLY A 380 31.82 31.21 -35.02
C GLY A 380 32.88 30.50 -35.87
N ASP A 381 32.77 29.19 -36.08
CA ASP A 381 33.70 28.43 -36.93
C ASP A 381 33.23 28.46 -38.40
N PHE A 382 33.57 29.54 -39.10
CA PHE A 382 33.28 29.70 -40.53
C PHE A 382 34.42 29.11 -41.35
N LEU A 383 34.33 27.83 -41.72
CA LEU A 383 35.01 27.37 -42.93
C LEU A 383 34.25 27.96 -44.12
N GLU A 384 34.96 28.81 -44.86
CA GLU A 384 34.48 29.62 -45.96
C GLU A 384 33.68 28.81 -46.99
N GLU A 385 32.39 29.15 -47.15
CA GLU A 385 31.69 28.94 -48.41
C GLU A 385 30.86 30.19 -48.74
N GLN A 386 31.25 30.82 -49.85
CA GLN A 386 30.75 32.10 -50.33
C GLN A 386 29.29 32.01 -50.82
N SER A 387 28.40 32.90 -50.36
CA SER A 387 27.39 33.51 -51.24
C SER A 387 26.66 34.71 -50.59
N LYS A 388 26.97 35.90 -51.12
CA LYS A 388 26.11 37.03 -51.53
C LYS A 388 24.85 37.36 -50.70
N ASP A 389 24.96 38.33 -49.79
CA ASP A 389 24.54 39.74 -49.96
C ASP A 389 24.36 40.40 -48.56
N PRO A 390 24.96 41.58 -48.26
CA PRO A 390 24.84 42.18 -46.94
C PRO A 390 23.51 42.92 -46.78
N MET A 391 22.68 42.44 -45.85
CA MET A 391 21.45 43.11 -45.40
C MET A 391 21.80 44.35 -44.56
N THR A 392 21.23 45.50 -44.91
CA THR A 392 21.53 46.80 -44.27
C THR A 392 20.80 46.98 -42.92
N LEU A 393 21.44 47.72 -41.99
CA LEU A 393 20.94 48.01 -40.63
C LEU A 393 19.50 48.58 -40.58
N GLU A 394 19.07 49.24 -41.66
CA GLU A 394 17.75 49.86 -41.77
C GLU A 394 16.60 48.84 -41.93
N ASP A 395 16.88 47.63 -42.42
CA ASP A 395 15.86 46.60 -42.60
C ASP A 395 15.56 45.86 -41.29
N ILE A 396 16.56 45.74 -40.41
CA ILE A 396 16.44 45.19 -39.06
C ILE A 396 15.60 46.11 -38.16
N GLU A 397 15.78 47.43 -38.27
CA GLU A 397 14.99 48.39 -37.48
C GLU A 397 13.50 48.43 -37.88
N ARG A 398 13.17 48.19 -39.15
CA ARG A 398 11.77 48.12 -39.61
C ARG A 398 11.06 46.86 -39.08
N GLU A 399 11.76 45.73 -39.00
CA GLU A 399 11.19 44.46 -38.52
C GLU A 399 10.98 44.42 -37.01
N VAL A 400 11.85 45.10 -36.24
CA VAL A 400 11.71 45.27 -34.78
C VAL A 400 10.53 46.18 -34.44
N LYS A 401 10.29 47.25 -35.21
CA LYS A 401 9.12 48.14 -35.03
C LYS A 401 7.79 47.49 -35.42
N ALA A 402 7.78 46.60 -36.42
CA ALA A 402 6.58 45.84 -36.82
C ALA A 402 6.16 44.79 -35.76
N ARG A 403 7.12 44.18 -35.04
CA ARG A 403 6.83 43.24 -33.94
C ARG A 403 6.40 43.90 -32.63
N ALA A 404 6.80 45.15 -32.40
CA ALA A 404 6.37 45.92 -31.23
C ALA A 404 4.88 46.33 -31.32
N THR A 405 4.41 46.68 -32.51
CA THR A 405 3.02 47.11 -32.75
C THR A 405 1.99 45.99 -32.75
N GLN A 406 2.40 44.73 -33.00
CA GLN A 406 1.51 43.57 -32.88
C GLN A 406 1.27 43.12 -31.42
N LYS A 407 2.16 43.48 -30.48
CA LYS A 407 2.01 43.11 -29.06
C LYS A 407 1.10 44.03 -28.25
N GLU A 408 0.74 45.20 -28.78
CA GLU A 408 -0.08 46.21 -28.08
C GLU A 408 -1.57 46.15 -28.45
N MET A 409 -2.02 45.18 -29.25
CA MET A 409 -3.44 45.02 -29.66
C MET A 409 -4.11 43.73 -29.18
N GLU A 410 -3.44 42.89 -28.38
CA GLU A 410 -4.02 41.65 -27.81
C GLU A 410 -4.37 41.74 -26.31
N GLU A 411 -4.10 42.87 -25.65
CA GLU A 411 -4.52 43.12 -24.25
C GLU A 411 -5.59 44.21 -24.21
N GLU A 412 -6.85 43.85 -24.45
CA GLU A 412 -8.07 44.47 -23.87
C GLU A 412 -9.32 43.83 -24.49
N ILE A 413 -9.66 42.62 -24.04
CA ILE A 413 -11.06 42.16 -24.04
C ILE A 413 -11.46 42.06 -22.58
N PRO A 414 -12.40 42.88 -22.09
CA PRO A 414 -12.95 42.70 -20.75
C PRO A 414 -13.70 41.37 -20.72
N GLU A 415 -13.16 40.36 -20.03
CA GLU A 415 -13.93 39.18 -19.67
C GLU A 415 -15.04 39.60 -18.71
N GLU A 416 -16.26 39.71 -19.22
CA GLU A 416 -17.46 39.69 -18.37
C GLU A 416 -17.44 38.40 -17.54
N PRO A 417 -17.84 38.44 -16.26
CA PRO A 417 -17.84 37.25 -15.42
C PRO A 417 -18.93 36.31 -15.93
N ALA A 418 -18.54 35.36 -16.79
CA ALA A 418 -19.33 34.19 -17.07
C ALA A 418 -19.58 33.52 -15.72
N GLY A 419 -20.85 33.55 -15.28
CA GLY A 419 -21.26 32.93 -14.02
C GLY A 419 -20.81 31.49 -14.00
N GLU A 420 -19.71 31.25 -13.28
CA GLU A 420 -19.25 29.90 -13.01
C GLU A 420 -20.28 29.29 -12.08
N GLU A 421 -21.16 28.46 -12.63
CA GLU A 421 -21.90 27.50 -11.82
C GLU A 421 -20.84 26.70 -11.04
N GLU A 422 -20.68 27.00 -9.75
CA GLU A 422 -19.85 26.27 -8.80
C GLU A 422 -20.33 24.81 -8.81
N LYS A 423 -19.75 23.99 -9.69
CA LYS A 423 -19.97 22.54 -9.66
C LYS A 423 -19.51 22.06 -8.30
N GLU A 424 -20.45 21.58 -7.49
CA GLU A 424 -20.18 21.05 -6.17
C GLU A 424 -19.02 20.05 -6.24
N VAL A 425 -17.97 20.32 -5.44
CA VAL A 425 -16.77 19.48 -5.41
C VAL A 425 -17.14 18.08 -4.92
N LEU A 426 -16.84 17.06 -5.74
CA LEU A 426 -17.17 15.68 -5.43
C LEU A 426 -16.59 15.27 -4.06
N PRO A 427 -17.32 14.51 -3.21
CA PRO A 427 -16.88 14.21 -1.85
C PRO A 427 -15.50 13.55 -1.75
N HIS A 428 -15.15 12.69 -2.71
CA HIS A 428 -13.84 12.03 -2.73
C HIS A 428 -12.69 13.01 -3.06
N ILE A 429 -12.95 14.06 -3.85
CA ILE A 429 -11.97 15.12 -4.14
C ILE A 429 -11.70 15.94 -2.88
N VAL A 430 -12.73 16.25 -2.08
CA VAL A 430 -12.58 16.96 -0.81
C VAL A 430 -11.66 16.19 0.13
N VAL A 431 -11.85 14.88 0.28
CA VAL A 431 -11.00 14.04 1.13
C VAL A 431 -9.54 14.07 0.67
N VAL A 432 -9.28 13.99 -0.64
CA VAL A 432 -7.91 14.09 -1.16
C VAL A 432 -7.31 15.46 -0.85
N LYS A 433 -8.05 16.57 -1.02
CA LYS A 433 -7.58 17.91 -0.65
C LYS A 433 -7.22 18.02 0.83
N GLU A 434 -8.02 17.46 1.73
CA GLU A 434 -7.74 17.43 3.18
C GLU A 434 -6.45 16.66 3.50
N VAL A 435 -6.17 15.57 2.77
CA VAL A 435 -4.89 14.84 2.86
C VAL A 435 -3.73 15.72 2.40
N PHE A 436 -3.85 16.39 1.24
CA PHE A 436 -2.81 17.30 0.71
C PHE A 436 -2.46 18.42 1.68
N GLN A 437 -3.47 19.01 2.35
CA GLN A 437 -3.29 20.07 3.32
C GLN A 437 -2.41 19.68 4.51
N ARG A 438 -2.42 18.40 4.89
CA ARG A 438 -1.67 17.89 6.04
C ARG A 438 -0.29 17.39 5.65
N VAL A 439 -0.21 16.64 4.55
CA VAL A 439 1.06 16.09 4.08
C VAL A 439 2.05 17.16 3.59
N ARG A 440 1.57 18.34 3.12
CA ARG A 440 2.45 19.44 2.70
C ARG A 440 3.43 19.89 3.81
N ASN A 441 2.99 19.88 5.07
CA ASN A 441 3.80 20.28 6.21
C ASN A 441 4.83 19.20 6.60
N LEU A 442 4.58 17.95 6.23
CA LEU A 442 5.42 16.79 6.56
C LEU A 442 6.62 16.60 5.62
N LEU A 443 6.63 17.26 4.47
CA LEU A 443 7.77 17.24 3.55
C LEU A 443 9.01 17.92 4.12
N SER A 444 8.83 18.83 5.08
CA SER A 444 9.91 19.57 5.74
C SER A 444 10.46 18.87 6.99
N THR A 445 9.95 17.68 7.34
CA THR A 445 10.38 16.95 8.53
C THR A 445 11.79 16.38 8.39
N LYS A 446 12.54 16.30 9.50
CA LYS A 446 13.91 15.76 9.53
C LYS A 446 14.02 14.27 9.18
N ASN A 447 12.93 13.51 9.37
CA ASN A 447 12.90 12.07 9.10
C ASN A 447 12.80 11.79 7.59
N GLY A 448 13.88 11.29 6.99
CA GLY A 448 13.94 10.96 5.56
C GLY A 448 12.94 9.88 5.13
N GLN A 449 12.67 8.88 5.97
CA GLN A 449 11.70 7.83 5.68
C GLN A 449 10.27 8.38 5.63
N LEU A 450 9.93 9.27 6.57
CA LEU A 450 8.63 9.94 6.59
C LEU A 450 8.45 10.78 5.31
N ARG A 451 9.47 11.54 4.90
CA ARG A 451 9.43 12.32 3.65
C ARG A 451 9.17 11.45 2.43
N VAL A 452 9.80 10.26 2.35
CA VAL A 452 9.54 9.31 1.26
C VAL A 452 8.10 8.78 1.26
N GLN A 453 7.57 8.42 2.43
CA GLN A 453 6.18 7.96 2.57
C GLN A 453 5.19 9.07 2.20
N VAL A 454 5.48 10.31 2.58
CA VAL A 454 4.68 11.47 2.18
C VAL A 454 4.70 11.64 0.65
N LEU A 455 5.86 11.49 0.00
CA LEU A 455 5.97 11.54 -1.45
C LEU A 455 5.19 10.40 -2.13
N ASP A 456 5.06 9.22 -1.51
CA ASP A 456 4.15 8.17 -1.98
C ASP A 456 2.69 8.63 -1.96
N VAL A 457 2.25 9.25 -0.87
CA VAL A 457 0.88 9.79 -0.74
C VAL A 457 0.63 10.86 -1.79
N VAL A 458 1.55 11.82 -1.96
CA VAL A 458 1.44 12.89 -2.97
C VAL A 458 1.39 12.31 -4.39
N SER A 459 2.26 11.34 -4.70
CA SER A 459 2.30 10.72 -6.03
C SER A 459 0.97 10.06 -6.40
N GLN A 460 0.37 9.31 -5.47
CA GLN A 460 -0.93 8.66 -5.69
C GLN A 460 -2.07 9.69 -5.69
N GLY A 461 -1.99 10.70 -4.81
CA GLY A 461 -3.08 11.66 -4.61
C GLY A 461 -3.30 12.57 -5.81
N VAL A 462 -2.22 12.94 -6.49
CA VAL A 462 -2.30 13.71 -7.75
C VAL A 462 -3.01 12.92 -8.85
N GLN A 463 -2.84 11.60 -8.90
CA GLN A 463 -3.55 10.77 -9.89
C GLN A 463 -5.06 10.75 -9.64
N CYS A 464 -5.50 10.81 -8.38
CA CYS A 464 -6.93 10.91 -8.03
C CYS A 464 -7.56 12.23 -8.48
N LEU A 465 -6.78 13.30 -8.60
CA LEU A 465 -7.24 14.63 -9.00
C LEU A 465 -7.10 14.87 -10.51
N LYS A 466 -6.61 13.88 -11.26
CA LYS A 466 -6.42 13.99 -12.71
C LYS A 466 -7.77 14.17 -13.41
N GLY A 467 -7.91 15.27 -14.16
CA GLY A 467 -9.17 15.68 -14.80
C GLY A 467 -9.94 16.77 -14.05
N ALA A 468 -9.55 17.10 -12.82
CA ALA A 468 -10.09 18.21 -12.05
C ALA A 468 -9.01 19.30 -11.85
N GLU A 469 -8.58 19.94 -12.95
CA GLU A 469 -7.44 20.88 -12.95
C GLU A 469 -7.62 22.04 -11.94
N ARG A 470 -8.84 22.57 -11.82
CA ARG A 470 -9.20 23.64 -10.85
C ARG A 470 -8.82 23.26 -9.42
N GLU A 471 -8.99 21.99 -9.06
CA GLU A 471 -8.71 21.48 -7.72
C GLU A 471 -7.26 20.99 -7.57
N LEU A 472 -6.70 20.41 -8.64
CA LEU A 472 -5.34 19.87 -8.65
C LEU A 472 -4.26 20.95 -8.53
N LEU A 473 -4.31 21.98 -9.37
CA LEU A 473 -3.21 22.96 -9.49
C LEU A 473 -2.92 23.72 -8.18
N PRO A 474 -3.93 24.15 -7.39
CA PRO A 474 -3.68 24.75 -6.08
C PRO A 474 -2.96 23.81 -5.11
N GLN A 475 -3.30 22.50 -5.12
CA GLN A 475 -2.63 21.53 -4.25
C GLN A 475 -1.16 21.34 -4.65
N VAL A 476 -0.88 21.24 -5.95
CA VAL A 476 0.48 21.16 -6.48
C VAL A 476 1.30 22.39 -6.09
N HIS A 477 0.70 23.58 -6.18
CA HIS A 477 1.36 24.83 -5.75
C HIS A 477 1.71 24.81 -4.26
N GLN A 478 0.76 24.45 -3.40
CA GLN A 478 0.96 24.44 -1.94
C GLN A 478 2.01 23.43 -1.48
N VAL A 479 2.09 22.27 -2.15
CA VAL A 479 3.10 21.24 -1.85
C VAL A 479 4.50 21.64 -2.32
N TRP A 480 4.59 22.50 -3.33
CA TRP A 480 5.87 22.84 -3.99
C TRP A 480 6.95 23.36 -3.03
N ALA A 481 6.57 24.20 -2.06
CA ALA A 481 7.52 24.80 -1.12
C ALA A 481 8.27 23.77 -0.28
N GLY A 482 7.58 22.72 0.19
CA GLY A 482 8.19 21.59 0.90
C GLY A 482 8.86 20.57 -0.02
N PHE A 483 8.43 20.51 -1.28
CA PHE A 483 8.95 19.57 -2.28
C PHE A 483 10.30 19.99 -2.87
N ARG A 484 10.47 21.29 -3.19
CA ARG A 484 11.68 21.83 -3.83
C ARG A 484 12.99 21.52 -3.08
N PRO A 485 13.08 21.66 -1.74
CA PRO A 485 14.32 21.36 -1.02
C PRO A 485 14.77 19.90 -1.12
N LEU A 486 13.86 18.98 -1.45
CA LEU A 486 14.15 17.53 -1.50
C LEU A 486 15.11 17.17 -2.63
N PHE A 487 15.12 17.91 -3.73
CA PHE A 487 16.06 17.70 -4.83
C PHE A 487 17.52 17.98 -4.46
N HIS A 488 17.73 18.78 -3.40
CA HIS A 488 19.04 19.16 -2.89
C HIS A 488 19.40 18.41 -1.60
N SER A 489 18.63 17.38 -1.23
CA SER A 489 18.91 16.58 -0.03
C SER A 489 20.21 15.78 -0.16
N GLN A 490 20.96 15.67 0.95
CA GLN A 490 22.16 14.83 1.03
C GLN A 490 21.84 13.35 0.79
N GLU A 491 20.68 12.92 1.28
CA GLU A 491 20.19 11.55 1.19
C GLU A 491 19.67 11.22 -0.24
N LYS A 492 20.43 10.42 -0.98
CA LYS A 492 20.14 10.12 -2.40
C LYS A 492 18.80 9.43 -2.63
N PHE A 493 18.36 8.58 -1.71
CA PHE A 493 17.07 7.89 -1.82
C PHE A 493 15.88 8.87 -1.81
N ILE A 494 16.02 10.02 -1.13
CA ILE A 494 15.00 11.08 -1.11
C ILE A 494 14.96 11.78 -2.46
N VAL A 495 16.13 12.14 -3.00
CA VAL A 495 16.23 12.77 -4.33
C VAL A 495 15.64 11.85 -5.40
N ILE A 496 15.97 10.55 -5.36
CA ILE A 496 15.39 9.53 -6.27
C ILE A 496 13.87 9.54 -6.17
N LYS A 497 13.32 9.52 -4.95
CA LYS A 497 11.87 9.53 -4.75
C LYS A 497 11.24 10.85 -5.23
N ALA A 498 11.89 11.98 -4.99
CA ALA A 498 11.43 13.30 -5.43
C ALA A 498 11.39 13.40 -6.95
N VAL A 499 12.43 12.93 -7.65
CA VAL A 499 12.47 12.89 -9.13
C VAL A 499 11.35 12.01 -9.70
N LYS A 500 11.10 10.83 -9.13
CA LYS A 500 9.96 9.99 -9.52
C LYS A 500 8.61 10.67 -9.27
N THR A 501 8.49 11.38 -8.16
CA THR A 501 7.26 12.13 -7.80
C THR A 501 7.05 13.35 -8.71
N LEU A 502 8.14 13.98 -9.17
CA LEU A 502 8.07 15.07 -10.15
C LEU A 502 7.53 14.57 -11.49
N LEU A 503 7.94 13.37 -11.92
CA LEU A 503 7.40 12.76 -13.13
C LEU A 503 5.89 12.55 -13.00
N THR A 504 5.42 11.93 -11.92
CA THR A 504 3.97 11.71 -11.70
C THR A 504 3.19 13.02 -11.59
N LEU A 505 3.76 14.05 -10.96
CA LEU A 505 3.21 15.40 -10.92
C LEU A 505 3.10 16.02 -12.32
N SER A 506 4.12 15.85 -13.16
CA SER A 506 4.13 16.38 -14.54
C SER A 506 3.09 15.73 -15.45
N GLU A 507 2.78 14.45 -15.24
CA GLU A 507 1.76 13.73 -16.01
C GLU A 507 0.35 14.26 -15.74
N ALA A 508 0.12 14.88 -14.58
CA ALA A 508 -1.18 15.39 -14.17
C ALA A 508 -1.30 16.92 -14.31
N ALA A 509 -0.24 17.67 -13.99
CA ALA A 509 -0.23 19.14 -13.99
C ALA A 509 0.43 19.78 -15.22
N GLY A 510 1.12 18.98 -16.05
CA GLY A 510 1.72 19.41 -17.32
C GLY A 510 2.57 20.68 -17.20
N ASP A 511 2.26 21.66 -18.04
CA ASP A 511 3.02 22.91 -18.19
C ASP A 511 3.00 23.81 -16.95
N PHE A 512 2.09 23.60 -16.00
CA PHE A 512 2.08 24.34 -14.73
C PHE A 512 3.39 24.18 -13.95
N LEU A 513 4.07 23.05 -14.10
CA LEU A 513 5.34 22.76 -13.45
C LEU A 513 6.55 23.28 -14.23
N ARG A 514 6.37 23.79 -15.44
CA ARG A 514 7.45 24.11 -16.37
C ARG A 514 8.48 25.05 -15.77
N GLN A 515 8.05 26.25 -15.39
CA GLN A 515 8.96 27.29 -14.94
C GLN A 515 9.67 26.88 -13.65
N ARG A 516 8.96 26.23 -12.73
CA ARG A 516 9.53 25.79 -11.45
C ARG A 516 10.54 24.66 -11.64
N THR A 517 10.21 23.67 -12.48
CA THR A 517 11.12 22.56 -12.81
C THR A 517 12.39 23.08 -13.46
N MET A 518 12.24 23.94 -14.47
CA MET A 518 13.38 24.49 -15.23
C MET A 518 14.31 25.35 -14.36
N LYS A 519 13.74 26.21 -13.51
CA LYS A 519 14.54 27.15 -12.69
C LYS A 519 15.10 26.51 -11.43
N GLU A 520 14.36 25.60 -10.79
CA GLU A 520 14.65 25.17 -9.42
C GLU A 520 15.13 23.71 -9.31
N VAL A 521 14.88 22.87 -10.33
CA VAL A 521 15.21 21.42 -10.27
C VAL A 521 16.32 21.06 -11.26
N ILE A 522 16.16 21.44 -12.54
CA ILE A 522 17.06 21.03 -13.62
C ILE A 522 18.53 21.42 -13.37
N PRO A 523 18.88 22.64 -12.92
CA PRO A 523 20.29 23.02 -12.70
C PRO A 523 20.99 22.13 -11.65
N GLY A 524 20.27 21.77 -10.58
CA GLY A 524 20.78 20.88 -9.54
C GLY A 524 21.06 19.48 -10.08
N LEU A 525 20.12 18.92 -10.85
CA LEU A 525 20.27 17.60 -11.46
C LEU A 525 21.38 17.59 -12.52
N ALA A 526 21.48 18.61 -13.37
CA ALA A 526 22.52 18.71 -14.39
C ALA A 526 23.92 18.76 -13.77
N SER A 527 24.13 19.63 -12.77
CA SER A 527 25.42 19.70 -12.06
C SER A 527 25.80 18.39 -11.36
N PHE A 528 24.81 17.62 -10.88
CA PHE A 528 25.06 16.28 -10.34
C PHE A 528 25.47 15.31 -11.45
N MET A 529 24.80 15.35 -12.59
CA MET A 529 25.05 14.47 -13.74
C MET A 529 26.43 14.73 -14.36
N GLU A 530 26.85 15.99 -14.52
CA GLU A 530 28.21 16.34 -14.98
C GLU A 530 29.30 15.79 -14.05
N LYS A 531 29.08 15.88 -12.73
CA LYS A 531 30.01 15.33 -11.73
C LYS A 531 30.04 13.81 -11.78
N GLN A 532 28.87 13.17 -11.91
CA GLN A 532 28.79 11.72 -11.99
C GLN A 532 29.31 11.16 -13.31
N ALA A 533 29.17 11.87 -14.43
CA ALA A 533 29.67 11.44 -15.73
C ALA A 533 31.17 11.12 -15.71
N LYS A 534 31.97 11.97 -15.07
CA LYS A 534 33.42 11.77 -14.87
C LYS A 534 33.72 10.52 -14.03
N ILE A 535 32.89 10.21 -13.04
CA ILE A 535 33.08 9.08 -12.13
C ILE A 535 32.59 7.78 -12.79
N SER A 536 31.50 7.84 -13.56
CA SER A 536 30.91 6.67 -14.21
C SER A 536 31.70 6.19 -15.42
N ASN A 537 32.45 7.07 -16.09
CA ASN A 537 33.25 6.73 -17.28
C ASN A 537 34.36 5.72 -16.99
N ASP A 538 34.95 5.77 -15.79
CA ASP A 538 36.09 4.93 -15.38
C ASP A 538 35.70 3.88 -14.32
N CYS A 539 34.40 3.58 -14.17
CA CYS A 539 33.90 2.85 -13.01
C CYS A 539 34.02 1.32 -13.10
N HIS A 540 34.33 0.70 -11.97
CA HIS A 540 34.34 -0.75 -11.78
C HIS A 540 32.95 -1.23 -11.28
N SER A 541 32.68 -2.54 -11.31
CA SER A 541 31.38 -3.16 -10.97
C SER A 541 30.76 -2.71 -9.63
N GLY A 542 31.57 -2.25 -8.67
CA GLY A 542 31.11 -1.70 -7.39
C GLY A 542 30.25 -0.43 -7.50
N TYR A 543 30.41 0.39 -8.55
CA TYR A 543 29.63 1.62 -8.73
C TYR A 543 28.13 1.35 -8.88
N LEU A 544 27.75 0.23 -9.49
CA LEU A 544 26.37 -0.20 -9.73
C LEU A 544 25.54 -0.35 -8.44
N TYR A 545 26.20 -0.59 -7.31
CA TYR A 545 25.54 -0.74 -6.01
C TYR A 545 25.41 0.57 -5.23
N THR A 546 25.98 1.67 -5.72
CA THR A 546 25.98 2.97 -5.04
C THR A 546 24.65 3.71 -5.17
N GLY A 547 24.34 4.57 -4.18
CA GLY A 547 23.19 5.47 -4.26
C GLY A 547 23.32 6.52 -5.37
N ASN A 548 24.55 6.89 -5.74
CA ASN A 548 24.81 7.84 -6.83
C ASN A 548 24.46 7.24 -8.20
N TYR A 549 24.85 6.00 -8.46
CA TYR A 549 24.45 5.28 -9.67
C TYR A 549 22.92 5.17 -9.76
N LYS A 550 22.24 4.79 -8.67
CA LYS A 550 20.77 4.70 -8.64
C LYS A 550 20.10 6.04 -8.94
N LEU A 551 20.67 7.15 -8.47
CA LEU A 551 20.18 8.50 -8.78
C LEU A 551 20.46 8.89 -10.23
N GLN A 552 21.67 8.64 -10.74
CA GLN A 552 22.05 8.88 -12.13
C GLN A 552 21.10 8.14 -13.09
N LEU A 553 20.88 6.85 -12.85
CA LEU A 553 19.94 6.02 -13.60
C LEU A 553 18.51 6.57 -13.51
N CYS A 554 18.06 6.96 -12.31
CA CYS A 554 16.72 7.52 -12.13
C CYS A 554 16.52 8.79 -12.94
N VAL A 555 17.49 9.71 -12.94
CA VAL A 555 17.43 10.97 -13.71
C VAL A 555 17.36 10.67 -15.20
N LEU A 556 18.28 9.84 -15.73
CA LEU A 556 18.29 9.48 -17.15
C LEU A 556 16.97 8.87 -17.63
N LEU A 557 16.36 7.98 -16.83
CA LEU A 557 15.08 7.36 -17.16
C LEU A 557 13.89 8.33 -17.06
N THR A 558 13.96 9.37 -16.23
CA THR A 558 12.84 10.30 -16.01
C THR A 558 12.89 11.54 -16.90
N MET A 559 14.06 11.97 -17.38
CA MET A 559 14.17 13.20 -18.17
C MET A 559 13.40 13.15 -19.49
N GLY A 560 13.43 12.03 -20.22
CA GLY A 560 12.68 11.88 -21.48
C GLY A 560 11.17 12.05 -21.30
N PRO A 561 10.52 11.24 -20.43
CA PRO A 561 9.10 11.41 -20.11
C PRO A 561 8.76 12.78 -19.54
N LEU A 562 9.62 13.34 -18.68
CA LEU A 562 9.41 14.69 -18.11
C LEU A 562 9.43 15.77 -19.21
N ALA A 563 10.33 15.66 -20.19
CA ALA A 563 10.38 16.58 -21.33
C ALA A 563 9.13 16.50 -22.20
N LYS A 564 8.55 15.31 -22.35
CA LYS A 564 7.30 15.10 -23.10
C LYS A 564 6.09 15.75 -22.39
N ASN A 565 6.04 15.65 -21.07
CA ASN A 565 4.92 16.15 -20.26
C ASN A 565 4.92 17.68 -20.12
N VAL A 566 6.08 18.31 -20.22
CA VAL A 566 6.28 19.74 -20.06
C VAL A 566 6.80 20.29 -21.39
N ARG A 567 5.88 20.73 -22.26
CA ARG A 567 6.06 20.77 -23.73
C ARG A 567 7.11 21.74 -24.30
N PRO A 568 7.86 22.53 -23.51
CA PRO A 568 9.08 23.17 -24.04
C PRO A 568 10.39 22.78 -23.31
N LEU A 569 10.45 21.72 -22.49
CA LEU A 569 11.70 21.29 -21.85
C LEU A 569 12.73 20.68 -22.82
N LEU A 570 12.29 20.24 -24.00
CA LEU A 570 13.13 19.61 -25.03
C LEU A 570 14.37 20.44 -25.37
N PHE A 571 14.21 21.75 -25.60
CA PHE A 571 15.32 22.58 -26.08
C PHE A 571 16.46 22.76 -25.06
N HIS A 572 16.14 22.74 -23.75
CA HIS A 572 17.14 22.92 -22.69
C HIS A 572 17.68 21.60 -22.12
N LEU A 573 16.90 20.52 -22.11
CA LEU A 573 17.40 19.21 -21.68
C LEU A 573 18.42 18.64 -22.67
N PHE A 574 18.24 18.89 -23.97
CA PHE A 574 19.20 18.52 -25.02
C PHE A 574 20.54 19.29 -24.95
N LEU A 575 20.60 20.40 -24.20
CA LEU A 575 21.84 21.16 -23.97
C LEU A 575 22.62 20.70 -22.72
N LEU A 576 22.00 19.93 -21.82
CA LEU A 576 22.53 19.58 -20.49
C LEU A 576 22.94 18.11 -20.35
N PHE A 577 22.57 17.25 -21.30
CA PHE A 577 22.86 15.82 -21.38
C PHE A 577 23.42 15.48 -22.75
#